data_AF-A0A2V9N8H6-F1
#
_entry.id   AF-A0A2V9N8H6-F1
#
_cell.length_a   1.000
_cell.length_b   1.000
_cell.length_c   1.000
_cell.angle_alpha   90.00
_cell.angle_beta   90.00
_cell.angle_gamma   90.00
#
_symmetry.space_group_name_H-M   'P 1'
#
loop_
_entity.id
_entity.type
_entity.pdbx_description
1 polymer ?
#
loop_
_entity_poly.entity_id
_entity_poly.type
_entity_poly.pdbx_seq_one_letter_code
_entity_poly.pdbx_strand_id
1 'polypeptide(L)'
;MTDSILAGTSLAGRAAGSLNYKQPMDRSHIEKISKALADGTRLKIFEAISASKCISCGEIVSMRGVTPATVSHHLKILNEAGLIACRREGQFVYSQAVPETIEAYTHALTRISTGKRTSRRRVLSHVIKCALATVCSQFLPFVVRASIFSQSTVPKASPNNSARPQLALTLDDPRLSLGLALKWPEANNRILKAISERDIRAALFVCGMPVDEADGIKLLSAWDQGGHLICNHSYSHKFYGEQTSYADFAADFLKNEKVIAPYRNR
;
A
#
# COMPACT_ATOMS: atom_id res chain seq x y z
N MET A 1 28.59 3.18 -63.08
CA MET A 1 28.06 1.97 -63.74
C MET A 1 27.79 0.97 -62.61
N THR A 2 26.58 1.04 -62.03
CA THR A 2 25.45 0.07 -62.24
C THR A 2 25.76 -1.28 -61.57
N ASP A 3 24.94 -1.95 -60.75
CA ASP A 3 23.57 -1.81 -60.23
C ASP A 3 23.45 -2.87 -59.10
N SER A 4 22.89 -2.55 -57.94
CA SER A 4 21.52 -2.91 -57.50
C SER A 4 21.20 -4.41 -57.42
N ILE A 5 21.13 -5.00 -56.21
CA ILE A 5 20.05 -5.91 -55.76
C ILE A 5 19.71 -5.59 -54.29
N LEU A 6 18.45 -5.23 -54.09
CA LEU A 6 17.73 -4.94 -52.85
C LEU A 6 17.09 -6.22 -52.28
N ALA A 7 17.16 -6.41 -50.97
CA ALA A 7 16.07 -6.90 -50.11
C ALA A 7 16.54 -6.74 -48.65
N GLY A 8 16.01 -5.86 -47.79
CA GLY A 8 14.62 -5.46 -47.66
C GLY A 8 14.07 -5.99 -46.34
N THR A 9 14.50 -5.45 -45.21
CA THR A 9 13.67 -5.41 -43.98
C THR A 9 13.88 -4.08 -43.28
N SER A 10 13.07 -3.11 -43.71
CA SER A 10 12.79 -1.89 -42.98
C SER A 10 12.20 -2.26 -41.62
N LEU A 11 12.99 -2.18 -40.56
CA LEU A 11 12.47 -1.93 -39.22
C LEU A 11 12.34 -0.41 -39.08
N ALA A 12 11.32 0.11 -39.77
CA ALA A 12 10.75 1.41 -39.50
C ALA A 12 10.57 1.53 -37.98
N GLY A 13 11.10 2.62 -37.43
CA GLY A 13 10.94 2.98 -36.04
C GLY A 13 9.46 2.91 -35.66
N ARG A 14 9.10 1.91 -34.86
CA ARG A 14 7.91 2.02 -34.03
C ARG A 14 8.29 3.06 -32.99
N ALA A 15 7.83 4.28 -33.24
CA ALA A 15 7.72 5.32 -32.25
C ALA A 15 7.36 4.67 -30.92
N ALA A 16 8.20 4.89 -29.91
CA ALA A 16 7.88 4.57 -28.53
C ALA A 16 6.50 5.16 -28.27
N GLY A 17 5.49 4.28 -28.31
CA GLY A 17 4.11 4.67 -28.11
C GLY A 17 4.08 5.37 -26.76
N SER A 18 3.66 6.63 -26.77
CA SER A 18 3.27 7.35 -25.57
C SER A 18 2.37 6.42 -24.75
N LEU A 19 2.95 5.80 -23.72
CA LEU A 19 2.22 4.88 -22.86
C LEU A 19 1.24 5.74 -22.10
N ASN A 20 -0.01 5.70 -22.56
CA ASN A 20 -1.12 6.42 -21.97
C ASN A 20 -1.37 5.85 -20.56
N TYR A 21 -0.69 6.43 -19.58
CA TYR A 21 -0.57 6.01 -18.17
C TYR A 21 -1.90 5.91 -17.41
N LYS A 22 -3.01 6.35 -18.02
CA LYS A 22 -4.35 6.28 -17.41
C LYS A 22 -5.01 4.90 -17.47
N GLN A 23 -4.45 3.93 -18.21
CA GLN A 23 -5.08 2.62 -18.36
C GLN A 23 -4.46 1.58 -17.42
N PRO A 24 -5.28 0.76 -16.74
CA PRO A 24 -4.78 -0.31 -15.88
C PRO A 24 -3.99 -1.33 -16.71
N MET A 25 -2.83 -1.76 -16.19
CA MET A 25 -2.00 -2.79 -16.83
C MET A 25 -2.82 -4.08 -17.04
N ASP A 26 -2.73 -4.63 -18.25
CA ASP A 26 -3.43 -5.86 -18.64
C ASP A 26 -2.83 -7.11 -17.96
N ARG A 27 -3.66 -8.14 -17.76
CA ARG A 27 -3.26 -9.40 -17.11
C ARG A 27 -2.10 -10.08 -17.83
N SER A 28 -2.11 -10.10 -19.16
CA SER A 28 -1.02 -10.69 -19.96
C SER A 28 0.32 -10.01 -19.69
N HIS A 29 0.31 -8.69 -19.51
CA HIS A 29 1.52 -7.92 -19.22
C HIS A 29 2.02 -8.18 -17.80
N ILE A 30 1.13 -8.27 -16.81
CA ILE A 30 1.47 -8.66 -15.44
C ILE A 30 2.16 -10.04 -15.43
N GLU A 31 1.63 -11.01 -16.18
CA GLU A 31 2.22 -12.35 -16.27
C GLU A 31 3.61 -12.35 -16.93
N LYS A 32 3.79 -11.55 -17.99
CA LYS A 32 5.11 -11.38 -18.64
C LYS A 32 6.15 -10.81 -17.68
N ILE A 33 5.81 -9.73 -16.96
CA ILE A 33 6.72 -9.12 -15.97
C ILE A 33 7.04 -10.10 -14.85
N SER A 34 6.03 -10.81 -14.34
CA SER A 34 6.22 -11.79 -13.26
C SER A 34 7.16 -12.93 -13.69
N LYS A 35 7.00 -13.47 -14.91
CA LYS A 35 7.90 -14.49 -15.47
C LYS A 35 9.31 -13.95 -15.71
N ALA A 36 9.43 -12.69 -16.16
CA ALA A 36 10.73 -12.06 -16.35
C ALA A 36 11.49 -11.90 -15.03
N LEU A 37 10.82 -11.48 -13.95
CA LEU A 37 11.45 -11.26 -12.64
C LEU A 37 11.64 -12.53 -11.80
N ALA A 38 10.94 -13.63 -12.10
CA ALA A 38 11.04 -14.90 -11.37
C ALA A 38 12.40 -15.63 -11.53
N ASP A 39 13.33 -15.08 -12.28
CA ASP A 39 14.67 -15.64 -12.50
C ASP A 39 15.71 -14.83 -11.74
N GLY A 40 16.49 -15.51 -10.89
CA GLY A 40 17.45 -14.85 -10.01
C GLY A 40 18.57 -14.10 -10.75
N THR A 41 18.97 -14.55 -11.94
CA THR A 41 19.99 -13.85 -12.75
C THR A 41 19.39 -12.59 -13.36
N ARG A 42 18.18 -12.66 -13.92
CA ARG A 42 17.47 -11.49 -14.46
C ARG A 42 17.19 -10.45 -13.40
N LEU A 43 16.80 -10.86 -12.20
CA LEU A 43 16.57 -9.94 -11.08
C LEU A 43 17.86 -9.18 -10.71
N LYS A 44 18.99 -9.87 -10.57
CA LYS A 44 20.30 -9.25 -10.29
C LYS A 44 20.78 -8.31 -11.40
N ILE A 45 20.47 -8.62 -12.66
CA ILE A 45 20.76 -7.75 -13.80
C ILE A 45 19.89 -6.49 -13.73
N PHE A 46 18.60 -6.64 -13.47
CA PHE A 46 17.67 -5.52 -13.34
C PHE A 46 18.04 -4.60 -12.17
N GLU A 47 18.45 -5.15 -11.02
CA GLU A 47 18.98 -4.38 -9.88
C GLU A 47 20.20 -3.56 -10.26
N ALA A 48 21.18 -4.15 -10.97
CA ALA A 48 22.38 -3.45 -11.40
C ALA A 48 22.04 -2.29 -12.36
N ILE A 49 21.15 -2.53 -13.33
CA ILE A 49 20.66 -1.50 -14.25
C ILE A 49 19.89 -0.41 -13.51
N SER A 50 19.13 -0.75 -12.47
CA SER A 50 18.35 0.22 -11.69
C SER A 50 19.22 1.07 -10.77
N ALA A 51 20.36 0.56 -10.31
CA ALA A 51 21.32 1.30 -9.49
C ALA A 51 22.14 2.33 -10.27
N SER A 52 22.11 2.29 -11.61
CA SER A 52 22.90 3.17 -12.48
C SER A 52 22.01 3.88 -13.49
N LYS A 53 22.41 5.09 -13.91
CA LYS A 53 21.63 5.85 -14.89
C LYS A 53 21.61 5.19 -16.28
N CYS A 54 22.70 4.51 -16.64
CA CYS A 54 22.88 3.82 -17.91
C CYS A 54 24.06 2.84 -17.79
N ILE A 55 23.91 1.61 -18.25
CA ILE A 55 24.99 0.59 -18.23
C ILE A 55 25.09 -0.09 -19.59
N SER A 56 26.31 -0.37 -20.05
CA SER A 56 26.59 -1.15 -21.25
C SER A 56 26.56 -2.67 -21.00
N CYS A 57 26.28 -3.47 -22.04
CA CYS A 57 26.32 -4.93 -21.92
C CYS A 57 27.66 -5.48 -21.36
N GLY A 58 28.79 -4.84 -21.70
CA GLY A 58 30.12 -5.25 -21.26
C GLY A 58 30.36 -5.07 -19.76
N GLU A 59 29.82 -4.00 -19.18
CA GLU A 59 29.87 -3.75 -17.73
C GLU A 59 29.03 -4.78 -16.96
N ILE A 60 27.86 -5.16 -17.48
CA ILE A 60 27.01 -6.20 -16.87
C ILE A 60 27.72 -7.56 -16.85
N VAL A 61 28.36 -7.92 -17.96
CA VAL A 61 29.16 -9.15 -18.08
C VAL A 61 30.29 -9.17 -17.06
N SER A 62 31.03 -8.06 -16.94
CA SER A 62 32.17 -7.92 -16.04
C SER A 62 31.76 -8.01 -14.57
N MET A 63 30.60 -7.46 -14.19
CA MET A 63 30.10 -7.47 -12.82
C MET A 63 29.53 -8.83 -12.38
N ARG A 64 29.04 -9.66 -13.30
CA ARG A 64 28.22 -10.83 -12.97
C ARG A 64 28.82 -12.17 -13.38
N GLY A 65 29.96 -12.18 -14.09
CA GLY A 65 30.67 -13.41 -14.45
C GLY A 65 29.89 -14.34 -15.38
N VAL A 66 28.94 -13.80 -16.15
CA VAL A 66 28.08 -14.56 -17.08
C VAL A 66 28.53 -14.32 -18.51
N THR A 67 28.33 -15.28 -19.42
CA THR A 67 28.74 -15.10 -20.82
C THR A 67 27.94 -13.96 -21.50
N PRO A 68 28.54 -13.24 -22.46
CA PRO A 68 27.86 -12.17 -23.21
C PRO A 68 26.58 -12.61 -23.93
N ALA A 69 26.53 -13.86 -24.40
CA ALA A 69 25.35 -14.43 -25.05
C ALA A 69 24.18 -14.59 -24.07
N THR A 70 24.47 -15.04 -22.85
CA THR A 70 23.47 -15.19 -21.78
C THR A 70 22.93 -13.83 -21.32
N VAL A 71 23.80 -12.82 -21.18
CA VAL A 71 23.37 -11.47 -20.80
C VAL A 71 22.46 -10.85 -21.86
N SER A 72 22.82 -10.98 -23.13
CA SER A 72 21.99 -10.46 -24.24
C SER A 72 20.59 -11.07 -24.26
N HIS A 73 20.49 -12.37 -23.98
CA HIS A 73 19.21 -13.06 -23.85
C HIS A 73 18.37 -12.52 -22.69
N HIS A 74 18.98 -12.32 -21.52
CA HIS A 74 18.29 -11.74 -20.35
C HIS A 74 17.82 -10.31 -20.61
N LEU A 75 18.65 -9.47 -21.22
CA LEU A 75 18.30 -8.10 -21.58
C LEU A 75 17.13 -8.05 -22.56
N LYS A 76 17.10 -8.96 -23.55
CA LYS A 76 15.97 -9.07 -24.47
C LYS A 76 14.66 -9.36 -23.74
N ILE A 77 14.66 -10.33 -22.82
CA ILE A 77 13.46 -10.68 -22.02
C ILE A 77 13.00 -9.50 -21.16
N LEU A 78 13.94 -8.81 -20.50
CA LEU A 78 13.62 -7.64 -19.67
C LEU A 78 13.07 -6.47 -20.50
N ASN A 79 13.61 -6.26 -21.70
CA ASN A 79 13.14 -5.24 -22.63
C ASN A 79 11.75 -5.58 -23.21
N GLU A 80 11.50 -6.84 -23.55
CA GLU A 80 10.18 -7.32 -24.01
C GLU A 80 9.10 -7.22 -22.91
N ALA A 81 9.49 -7.34 -21.64
CA ALA A 81 8.61 -7.09 -20.50
C ALA A 81 8.37 -5.58 -20.25
N GLY A 82 9.15 -4.71 -20.88
CA GLY A 82 9.11 -3.25 -20.70
C GLY A 82 9.80 -2.74 -19.43
N LEU A 83 10.58 -3.60 -18.74
CA LEU A 83 11.28 -3.22 -17.50
C LEU A 83 12.52 -2.38 -17.78
N ILE A 84 13.13 -2.56 -18.93
CA ILE A 84 14.29 -1.79 -19.38
C ILE A 84 14.07 -1.28 -20.80
N ALA A 85 14.75 -0.20 -21.15
CA ALA A 85 14.91 0.28 -22.50
C ALA A 85 16.36 0.08 -22.95
N CYS A 86 16.54 -0.46 -24.14
CA CYS A 86 17.85 -0.63 -24.76
C CYS A 86 18.04 0.36 -25.91
N ARG A 87 19.13 1.13 -25.90
CA ARG A 87 19.55 2.00 -27.00
C ARG A 87 20.89 1.54 -27.57
N ARG A 88 21.04 1.62 -28.89
CA ARG A 88 22.29 1.25 -29.57
C ARG A 88 23.03 2.51 -29.99
N GLU A 89 24.27 2.64 -29.54
CA GLU A 89 25.17 3.74 -29.91
C GLU A 89 26.44 3.11 -30.50
N GLY A 90 26.56 3.13 -31.82
CA GLY A 90 27.63 2.47 -32.56
C GLY A 90 27.64 0.95 -32.33
N GLN A 91 28.76 0.45 -31.78
CA GLN A 91 28.93 -0.98 -31.48
C GLN A 91 28.38 -1.39 -30.11
N PHE A 92 28.02 -0.43 -29.25
CA PHE A 92 27.59 -0.70 -27.88
C PHE A 92 26.07 -0.61 -27.73
N VAL A 93 25.53 -1.49 -26.88
CA VAL A 93 24.13 -1.46 -26.44
C VAL A 93 24.11 -1.02 -24.99
N TYR A 94 23.34 0.02 -24.73
CA TYR A 94 23.15 0.63 -23.43
C TYR A 94 21.75 0.32 -22.93
N SER A 95 21.65 -0.14 -21.69
CA SER A 95 20.40 -0.46 -21.02
C SER A 95 20.12 0.52 -19.89
N GLN A 96 18.84 0.89 -19.76
CA GLN A 96 18.34 1.78 -18.72
C GLN A 96 17.03 1.21 -18.17
N ALA A 97 16.84 1.29 -16.85
CA ALA A 97 15.57 0.89 -16.24
C ALA A 97 14.44 1.85 -16.64
N VAL A 98 13.22 1.33 -16.71
CA VAL A 98 11.99 2.12 -16.95
C VAL A 98 11.17 2.09 -15.65
N PRO A 99 11.37 3.05 -14.72
CA PRO A 99 10.71 3.07 -13.42
C PRO A 99 9.19 3.06 -13.50
N GLU A 100 8.64 3.63 -14.58
CA GLU A 100 7.21 3.75 -14.81
C GLU A 100 6.55 2.37 -14.94
N THR A 101 7.24 1.40 -15.56
CA THR A 101 6.72 0.03 -15.73
C THR A 101 6.62 -0.70 -14.40
N ILE A 102 7.62 -0.56 -13.51
CA ILE A 102 7.61 -1.23 -12.21
C ILE A 102 6.59 -0.61 -11.25
N GLU A 103 6.37 0.71 -11.35
CA GLU A 103 5.31 1.41 -10.61
C GLU A 103 3.92 0.90 -11.02
N ALA A 104 3.65 0.85 -12.33
CA ALA A 104 2.38 0.35 -12.85
C ALA A 104 2.15 -1.13 -12.51
N TYR A 105 3.19 -1.96 -12.53
CA TYR A 105 3.14 -3.36 -12.13
C TYR A 105 2.79 -3.50 -10.63
N THR A 106 3.45 -2.73 -9.77
CA THR A 106 3.20 -2.73 -8.32
C THR A 106 1.76 -2.32 -8.02
N HIS A 107 1.27 -1.26 -8.66
CA HIS A 107 -0.12 -0.83 -8.53
C HIS A 107 -1.11 -1.90 -9.01
N ALA A 108 -0.79 -2.61 -10.11
CA ALA A 108 -1.61 -3.71 -10.61
C ALA A 108 -1.68 -4.89 -9.63
N LEU A 109 -0.56 -5.26 -8.99
CA LEU A 109 -0.54 -6.30 -7.95
C LEU A 109 -1.34 -5.89 -6.70
N THR A 110 -1.22 -4.63 -6.26
CA THR A 110 -2.03 -4.09 -5.15
C THR A 110 -3.52 -4.14 -5.47
N ARG A 111 -3.92 -3.87 -6.72
CA ARG A 111 -5.33 -4.01 -7.14
C ARG A 111 -5.81 -5.47 -7.10
N ILE A 112 -4.94 -6.42 -7.45
CA ILE A 112 -5.25 -7.86 -7.37
C ILE A 112 -5.41 -8.29 -5.90
N SER A 113 -4.52 -7.84 -5.00
CA SER A 113 -4.55 -8.23 -3.57
C SER A 113 -5.72 -7.59 -2.80
N THR A 114 -6.07 -6.34 -3.12
CA THR A 114 -7.18 -5.60 -2.46
C THR A 114 -8.57 -6.09 -2.87
N GLY A 115 -8.66 -7.03 -3.82
CA GLY A 115 -9.88 -7.81 -4.03
C GLY A 115 -11.14 -6.96 -4.21
N LYS A 116 -11.11 -5.93 -5.08
CA LYS A 116 -12.38 -5.41 -5.60
C LYS A 116 -13.04 -6.55 -6.37
N ARG A 117 -13.96 -7.26 -5.71
CA ARG A 117 -14.94 -8.18 -6.29
C ARG A 117 -15.65 -7.44 -7.42
N THR A 118 -15.05 -7.47 -8.60
CA THR A 118 -15.62 -6.95 -9.83
C THR A 118 -16.88 -7.77 -10.08
N SER A 119 -18.03 -7.17 -9.75
CA SER A 119 -19.32 -7.54 -10.34
C SER A 119 -19.63 -9.04 -10.36
N ARG A 120 -19.89 -9.65 -9.19
CA ARG A 120 -20.80 -10.81 -9.11
C ARG A 120 -22.28 -10.38 -9.20
N ARG A 121 -22.56 -9.22 -9.82
CA ARG A 121 -23.88 -8.61 -9.97
C ARG A 121 -24.29 -8.56 -11.45
N ARG A 122 -24.26 -9.73 -12.11
CA ARG A 122 -24.96 -9.98 -13.38
C ARG A 122 -25.55 -11.39 -13.38
N VAL A 123 -26.34 -11.74 -12.36
CA VAL A 123 -27.33 -12.84 -12.48
C VAL A 123 -28.57 -12.60 -11.60
N LEU A 124 -28.48 -11.84 -10.50
CA LEU A 124 -29.61 -11.73 -9.55
C LEU A 124 -30.36 -10.40 -9.63
N SER A 125 -30.91 -10.03 -10.81
CA SER A 125 -31.82 -8.88 -10.92
C SER A 125 -33.08 -9.14 -11.74
N HIS A 126 -33.40 -10.40 -12.06
CA HIS A 126 -34.63 -10.75 -12.81
C HIS A 126 -35.69 -11.52 -12.01
N VAL A 127 -35.47 -11.86 -10.73
CA VAL A 127 -36.43 -12.70 -9.97
C VAL A 127 -37.17 -11.96 -8.84
N ILE A 128 -36.67 -10.83 -8.36
CA ILE A 128 -37.22 -10.19 -7.13
C ILE A 128 -38.18 -9.01 -7.43
N LYS A 129 -38.31 -8.57 -8.69
CA LYS A 129 -39.16 -7.41 -9.03
C LYS A 129 -40.66 -7.68 -9.22
N CYS A 130 -41.15 -8.91 -9.00
CA CYS A 130 -42.57 -9.24 -9.19
C CYS A 130 -43.43 -9.35 -7.92
N ALA A 131 -42.90 -9.21 -6.70
CA ALA A 131 -43.66 -9.58 -5.49
C ALA A 131 -44.10 -8.44 -4.54
N LEU A 132 -43.86 -7.16 -4.85
CA LEU A 132 -44.15 -6.06 -3.90
C LEU A 132 -44.85 -4.84 -4.52
N ALA A 133 -45.68 -5.07 -5.53
CA ALA A 133 -46.55 -4.03 -6.09
C ALA A 133 -48.01 -4.48 -6.04
N THR A 134 -48.51 -4.87 -4.87
CA THR A 134 -49.94 -4.94 -4.61
C THR A 134 -50.18 -4.68 -3.13
N VAL A 135 -51.11 -3.77 -2.85
CA VAL A 135 -51.73 -3.43 -1.55
C VAL A 135 -51.19 -2.16 -0.85
N CYS A 136 -52.16 -1.28 -0.57
CA CYS A 136 -52.19 -0.19 0.40
C CYS A 136 -51.63 1.19 0.03
N SER A 137 -52.45 1.99 -0.66
CA SER A 137 -52.52 3.43 -0.43
C SER A 137 -53.93 3.94 -0.75
N GLN A 138 -54.79 4.02 0.26
CA GLN A 138 -56.10 4.68 0.19
C GLN A 138 -56.46 5.26 1.56
N PHE A 139 -56.77 6.57 1.60
CA PHE A 139 -57.38 7.39 2.69
C PHE A 139 -56.50 7.66 3.96
N LEU A 140 -56.39 8.84 4.59
CA LEU A 140 -56.90 10.23 4.51
C LEU A 140 -55.99 11.14 5.41
N PRO A 141 -56.09 12.49 5.34
CA PRO A 141 -55.33 13.48 6.12
C PRO A 141 -56.15 14.15 7.25
N PHE A 142 -55.55 14.59 8.38
CA PHE A 142 -55.91 15.84 9.12
C PHE A 142 -55.01 16.15 10.34
N VAL A 143 -54.55 17.40 10.39
CA VAL A 143 -54.24 18.37 11.48
C VAL A 143 -54.30 17.93 12.96
N VAL A 144 -53.29 18.29 13.78
CA VAL A 144 -53.35 19.17 15.00
C VAL A 144 -51.93 19.62 15.42
N ARG A 145 -51.83 20.89 15.85
CA ARG A 145 -50.67 21.66 16.34
C ARG A 145 -50.85 21.91 17.85
N ALA A 146 -49.83 21.74 18.70
CA ALA A 146 -49.63 22.51 19.96
C ALA A 146 -48.31 22.15 20.73
N SER A 147 -47.40 23.13 20.73
CA SER A 147 -46.64 23.75 21.84
C SER A 147 -46.16 23.02 23.13
N ILE A 148 -44.82 23.13 23.35
CA ILE A 148 -44.10 23.77 24.49
C ILE A 148 -43.79 22.99 25.80
N PHE A 149 -42.49 23.02 26.16
CA PHE A 149 -41.74 22.77 27.43
C PHE A 149 -41.49 21.32 27.90
N SER A 150 -40.21 20.93 28.02
CA SER A 150 -39.52 20.82 29.33
C SER A 150 -38.04 20.42 29.17
N GLN A 151 -37.29 20.64 30.24
CA GLN A 151 -35.83 20.81 30.35
C GLN A 151 -34.94 19.62 29.98
N SER A 152 -33.69 19.99 29.73
CA SER A 152 -32.49 19.16 29.71
C SER A 152 -32.41 18.16 30.87
N THR A 153 -32.20 16.89 30.55
CA THR A 153 -31.23 16.06 31.28
C THR A 153 -30.50 15.18 30.29
N VAL A 154 -29.19 15.41 30.19
CA VAL A 154 -28.25 14.47 29.55
C VAL A 154 -28.41 13.13 30.27
N PRO A 155 -28.61 12.00 29.57
CA PRO A 155 -28.69 10.73 30.25
C PRO A 155 -27.37 10.43 30.95
N LYS A 156 -27.49 10.32 32.28
CA LYS A 156 -26.48 9.89 33.25
C LYS A 156 -25.85 8.59 32.77
N ALA A 157 -24.52 8.57 32.61
CA ALA A 157 -23.78 7.35 32.34
C ALA A 157 -24.12 6.29 33.39
N SER A 158 -24.59 5.13 32.94
CA SER A 158 -24.93 3.99 33.80
C SER A 158 -23.65 3.41 34.41
N PRO A 159 -23.64 3.08 35.72
CA PRO A 159 -22.52 2.40 36.34
C PRO A 159 -22.58 0.91 36.02
N ASN A 160 -21.40 0.29 35.91
CA ASN A 160 -21.16 -1.14 35.72
C ASN A 160 -21.70 -1.77 34.42
N ASN A 161 -20.79 -1.94 33.46
CA ASN A 161 -20.94 -2.96 32.43
C ASN A 161 -19.74 -3.91 32.43
N SER A 162 -19.57 -4.66 33.52
CA SER A 162 -18.63 -5.78 33.63
C SER A 162 -19.05 -7.00 32.80
N ALA A 163 -20.14 -6.90 32.03
CA ALA A 163 -20.74 -7.98 31.24
C ALA A 163 -20.62 -7.77 29.71
N ARG A 164 -19.94 -6.72 29.24
CA ARG A 164 -19.64 -6.56 27.81
C ARG A 164 -18.38 -7.34 27.44
N PRO A 165 -18.39 -8.11 26.33
CA PRO A 165 -17.17 -8.77 25.87
C PRO A 165 -16.12 -7.70 25.55
N GLN A 166 -14.99 -7.78 26.24
CA GLN A 166 -13.85 -6.88 26.01
C GLN A 166 -13.05 -7.43 24.85
N LEU A 167 -13.11 -6.76 23.70
CA LEU A 167 -12.33 -7.11 22.52
C LEU A 167 -11.04 -6.28 22.54
N ALA A 168 -9.92 -6.92 22.84
CA ALA A 168 -8.60 -6.34 22.64
C ALA A 168 -8.16 -6.58 21.18
N LEU A 169 -7.95 -5.50 20.43
CA LEU A 169 -7.34 -5.54 19.10
C LEU A 169 -5.94 -4.95 19.23
N THR A 170 -4.91 -5.79 19.11
CA THR A 170 -3.52 -5.34 18.98
C THR A 170 -3.21 -5.18 17.50
N LEU A 171 -2.75 -4.00 17.11
CA LEU A 171 -2.31 -3.68 15.75
C LEU A 171 -0.85 -3.24 15.84
N ASP A 172 0.06 -4.18 15.63
CA ASP A 172 1.50 -3.89 15.58
C ASP A 172 1.89 -3.33 14.20
N ASP A 173 2.86 -2.43 14.18
CA ASP A 173 3.46 -1.84 12.98
C ASP A 173 2.49 -1.10 12.02
N PRO A 174 1.72 -0.09 12.49
CA PRO A 174 0.97 0.75 11.57
C PRO A 174 1.93 1.48 10.62
N ARG A 175 2.00 1.01 9.37
CA ARG A 175 2.79 1.67 8.33
C ARG A 175 2.13 3.00 7.95
N LEU A 176 2.92 4.08 7.97
CA LEU A 176 2.47 5.40 7.53
C LEU A 176 2.12 5.47 6.03
N SER A 177 2.52 4.48 5.23
CA SER A 177 2.13 4.35 3.81
C SER A 177 1.23 3.12 3.57
N LEU A 178 -0.07 3.36 3.55
CA LEU A 178 -1.09 2.33 3.28
C LEU A 178 -1.41 2.13 1.78
N GLY A 179 -0.61 2.72 0.86
CA GLY A 179 -0.96 2.76 -0.57
C GLY A 179 -2.31 3.46 -0.87
N LEU A 180 -2.91 4.07 0.15
CA LEU A 180 -4.06 4.96 0.11
C LEU A 180 -3.50 6.36 0.36
N ALA A 181 -3.95 7.35 -0.41
CA ALA A 181 -3.59 8.76 -0.25
C ALA A 181 -4.14 9.39 1.06
N LEU A 182 -4.17 8.63 2.15
CA LEU A 182 -4.71 9.04 3.44
C LEU A 182 -3.53 9.42 4.34
N LYS A 183 -3.45 10.69 4.72
CA LYS A 183 -2.44 11.17 5.68
C LYS A 183 -2.71 10.60 7.07
N TRP A 184 -1.68 10.45 7.89
CA TRP A 184 -1.78 9.88 9.24
C TRP A 184 -2.88 10.51 10.11
N PRO A 185 -3.14 11.84 10.10
CA PRO A 185 -4.17 12.42 10.99
C PRO A 185 -5.56 11.93 10.63
N GLU A 186 -5.84 11.78 9.33
CA GLU A 186 -7.13 11.29 8.87
C GLU A 186 -7.31 9.80 9.16
N ALA A 187 -6.24 9.00 9.01
CA ALA A 187 -6.25 7.60 9.42
C ALA A 187 -6.54 7.47 10.93
N ASN A 188 -5.82 8.24 11.76
CA ASN A 188 -5.98 8.24 13.20
C ASN A 188 -7.40 8.62 13.64
N ASN A 189 -7.94 9.69 13.07
CA ASN A 189 -9.29 10.15 13.39
C ASN A 189 -10.36 9.11 13.03
N ARG A 190 -10.18 8.37 11.92
CA ARG A 190 -11.08 7.27 11.54
C ARG A 190 -11.02 6.12 12.53
N ILE A 191 -9.83 5.77 13.03
CA ILE A 191 -9.64 4.73 14.04
C ILE A 191 -10.32 5.13 15.35
N LEU A 192 -9.97 6.31 15.89
CA LEU A 192 -10.53 6.81 17.14
C LEU A 192 -12.05 6.96 17.07
N LYS A 193 -12.59 7.44 15.95
CA LYS A 193 -14.04 7.50 15.72
C LYS A 193 -14.69 6.10 15.72
N ALA A 194 -14.08 5.14 15.03
CA ALA A 194 -14.62 3.78 14.96
C ALA A 194 -14.56 3.03 16.30
N ILE A 195 -13.58 3.38 17.16
CA ILE A 195 -13.44 2.88 18.52
C ILE A 195 -14.50 3.53 19.43
N SER A 196 -14.65 4.85 19.36
CA SER A 196 -15.59 5.60 20.20
C SER A 196 -17.05 5.30 19.89
N GLU A 197 -17.43 5.14 18.61
CA GLU A 197 -18.78 4.75 18.18
C GLU A 197 -19.22 3.38 18.74
N ARG A 198 -18.27 2.55 19.17
CA ARG A 198 -18.51 1.21 19.70
C ARG A 198 -18.23 1.08 21.20
N ASP A 199 -17.85 2.18 21.87
CA ASP A 199 -17.53 2.19 23.29
C ASP A 199 -16.44 1.16 23.66
N ILE A 200 -15.38 1.10 22.84
CA ILE A 200 -14.25 0.18 23.01
C ILE A 200 -13.05 0.95 23.60
N ARG A 201 -12.27 0.30 24.46
CA ARG A 201 -10.95 0.78 24.89
C ARG A 201 -9.86 0.02 24.13
N ALA A 202 -8.92 0.74 23.55
CA ALA A 202 -7.80 0.18 22.80
C ALA A 202 -6.46 0.44 23.50
N ALA A 203 -5.42 -0.26 23.04
CA ALA A 203 -4.02 -0.02 23.41
C ALA A 203 -3.21 0.23 22.14
N LEU A 204 -2.37 1.27 22.15
CA LEU A 204 -1.50 1.65 21.05
C LEU A 204 -0.05 1.38 21.45
N PHE A 205 0.57 0.39 20.81
CA PHE A 205 2.00 0.09 20.99
C PHE A 205 2.83 0.99 20.06
N VAL A 206 3.70 1.83 20.62
CA VAL A 206 4.44 2.85 19.86
C VAL A 206 5.95 2.61 19.85
N CYS A 207 6.56 2.85 18.70
CA CYS A 207 8.02 2.90 18.53
C CYS A 207 8.51 4.33 18.69
N GLY A 208 9.53 4.58 19.51
CA GLY A 208 9.99 5.94 19.81
C GLY A 208 10.46 6.79 18.62
N MET A 209 11.25 6.22 17.70
CA MET A 209 11.85 6.91 16.54
C MET A 209 10.87 7.66 15.62
N PRO A 210 9.62 7.21 15.40
CA PRO A 210 8.61 7.98 14.67
C PRO A 210 7.66 8.85 15.52
N VAL A 211 7.62 8.69 16.85
CA VAL A 211 6.70 9.45 17.74
C VAL A 211 7.36 10.56 18.56
N ASP A 212 8.68 10.65 18.60
CA ASP A 212 9.40 11.73 19.29
C ASP A 212 9.43 13.06 18.50
N GLU A 213 8.79 13.10 17.33
CA GLU A 213 8.55 14.29 16.54
C GLU A 213 7.19 14.95 16.83
N ALA A 214 7.01 16.20 16.39
CA ALA A 214 5.80 17.00 16.68
C ALA A 214 4.48 16.34 16.26
N ASP A 215 4.48 15.54 15.20
CA ASP A 215 3.30 14.81 14.75
C ASP A 215 3.01 13.57 15.60
N GLY A 216 4.06 12.92 16.11
CA GLY A 216 3.95 11.83 17.06
C GLY A 216 3.32 12.23 18.38
N ILE A 217 3.72 13.40 18.90
CA ILE A 217 3.12 13.98 20.11
C ILE A 217 1.61 14.18 19.92
N LYS A 218 1.18 14.70 18.77
CA LYS A 218 -0.25 14.88 18.45
C LYS A 218 -1.00 13.56 18.41
N LEU A 219 -0.40 12.52 17.82
CA LEU A 219 -0.96 11.17 17.79
C LEU A 219 -1.18 10.65 19.22
N LEU A 220 -0.13 10.64 20.04
CA LEU A 220 -0.19 10.14 21.41
C LEU A 220 -1.18 10.91 22.28
N SER A 221 -1.19 12.25 22.19
CA SER A 221 -2.16 13.08 22.90
C SER A 221 -3.60 12.75 22.53
N ALA A 222 -3.89 12.48 21.26
CA ALA A 222 -5.25 12.11 20.83
C ALA A 222 -5.70 10.78 21.42
N TRP A 223 -4.81 9.79 21.52
CA TRP A 223 -5.11 8.49 22.13
C TRP A 223 -5.27 8.58 23.65
N ASP A 224 -4.40 9.33 24.33
CA ASP A 224 -4.49 9.57 25.78
C ASP A 224 -5.78 10.30 26.16
N GLN A 225 -6.14 11.35 25.40
CA GLN A 225 -7.40 12.08 25.57
C GLN A 225 -8.63 11.21 25.28
N GLY A 226 -8.50 10.24 24.36
CA GLY A 226 -9.52 9.21 24.10
C GLY A 226 -9.66 8.16 25.20
N GLY A 227 -8.81 8.18 26.24
CA GLY A 227 -8.81 7.20 27.32
C GLY A 227 -8.24 5.84 26.94
N HIS A 228 -7.48 5.76 25.84
CA HIS A 228 -6.85 4.55 25.35
C HIS A 228 -5.46 4.37 25.95
N LEU A 229 -4.99 3.12 26.03
CA LEU A 229 -3.67 2.82 26.57
C LEU A 229 -2.58 3.16 25.55
N ILE A 230 -1.43 3.64 26.03
CA ILE A 230 -0.23 3.91 25.21
C ILE A 230 0.90 3.01 25.73
N CYS A 231 1.26 2.01 24.94
CA CYS A 231 2.18 0.98 25.34
C CYS A 231 3.53 1.10 24.63
N ASN A 232 4.58 0.61 25.29
CA ASN A 232 5.94 0.66 24.79
C ASN A 232 6.23 -0.51 23.85
N HIS A 233 6.70 -0.23 22.64
CA HIS A 233 7.11 -1.25 21.64
C HIS A 233 8.61 -1.30 21.38
N SER A 234 9.44 -0.63 22.19
CA SER A 234 10.85 -0.22 21.94
C SER A 234 11.01 1.12 21.22
N TYR A 235 12.20 1.69 21.23
CA TYR A 235 12.46 3.01 20.63
C TYR A 235 12.81 2.89 19.15
N SER A 236 13.77 2.03 18.82
CA SER A 236 14.33 1.93 17.47
C SER A 236 13.63 0.89 16.59
N HIS A 237 12.79 0.02 17.15
CA HIS A 237 12.11 -1.06 16.44
C HIS A 237 13.08 -1.94 15.61
N LYS A 238 14.25 -2.24 16.17
CA LYS A 238 15.25 -3.10 15.50
C LYS A 238 14.77 -4.55 15.50
N PHE A 239 15.22 -5.32 14.52
CA PHE A 239 15.10 -6.77 14.57
C PHE A 239 16.08 -7.31 15.62
N TYR A 240 15.59 -7.57 16.82
CA TYR A 240 16.36 -8.11 17.94
C TYR A 240 16.60 -9.61 17.73
N GLY A 241 17.56 -9.95 16.85
CA GLY A 241 18.02 -11.32 16.61
C GLY A 241 19.19 -11.73 17.51
N GLU A 242 19.82 -12.86 17.20
CA GLU A 242 20.92 -13.48 17.99
C GLU A 242 22.12 -12.55 18.28
N GLN A 243 22.27 -11.48 17.51
CA GLN A 243 23.36 -10.50 17.65
C GLN A 243 23.06 -9.35 18.63
N THR A 244 21.84 -9.24 19.15
CA THR A 244 21.48 -8.17 20.11
C THR A 244 21.57 -8.67 21.54
N SER A 245 22.34 -7.99 22.39
CA SER A 245 22.36 -8.30 23.81
C SER A 245 21.08 -7.86 24.51
N TYR A 246 20.74 -8.51 25.63
CA TYR A 246 19.64 -8.07 26.49
C TYR A 246 19.82 -6.62 26.97
N ALA A 247 21.05 -6.21 27.27
CA ALA A 247 21.35 -4.86 27.73
C ALA A 247 21.01 -3.81 26.67
N ASP A 248 21.32 -4.09 25.40
CA ASP A 248 21.00 -3.19 24.29
C ASP A 248 19.49 -3.08 24.06
N PHE A 249 18.78 -4.20 24.13
CA PHE A 249 17.31 -4.22 24.06
C PHE A 249 16.69 -3.42 25.22
N ALA A 250 17.14 -3.67 26.45
CA ALA A 250 16.63 -2.98 27.63
C ALA A 250 16.89 -1.47 27.56
N ALA A 251 18.07 -1.05 27.09
CA ALA A 251 18.39 0.36 26.89
C ALA A 251 17.48 1.01 25.85
N ASP A 252 17.20 0.34 24.73
CA ASP A 252 16.29 0.84 23.70
C ASP A 252 14.83 0.91 24.19
N PHE A 253 14.38 -0.11 24.92
CA PHE A 253 13.04 -0.13 25.52
C PHE A 253 12.86 1.00 26.55
N LEU A 254 13.82 1.19 27.45
CA LEU A 254 13.81 2.26 28.45
C LEU A 254 13.94 3.65 27.82
N LYS A 255 14.53 3.77 26.64
CA LYS A 255 14.57 5.03 25.90
C LYS A 255 13.17 5.44 25.46
N ASN A 256 12.36 4.51 24.95
CA ASN A 256 10.97 4.78 24.59
C ASN A 256 10.07 5.03 25.81
N GLU A 257 10.39 4.41 26.94
CA GLU A 257 9.64 4.63 28.19
C GLU A 257 9.62 6.11 28.57
N LYS A 258 10.73 6.82 28.34
CA LYS A 258 10.83 8.27 28.57
C LYS A 258 9.92 9.09 27.66
N VAL A 259 9.63 8.60 26.45
CA VAL A 259 8.76 9.27 25.46
C VAL A 259 7.30 9.15 25.89
N ILE A 260 6.88 7.98 26.38
CA ILE A 260 5.49 7.73 26.78
C ILE A 260 5.20 8.11 28.25
N ALA A 261 6.23 8.28 29.08
CA ALA A 261 6.12 8.68 30.49
C ALA A 261 5.22 9.89 30.80
N PRO A 262 5.09 10.91 29.94
CA PRO A 262 4.22 12.06 30.22
C PRO A 262 2.72 11.77 30.12
N TYR A 263 2.30 10.69 29.46
CA TYR A 263 0.88 10.41 29.22
C TYR A 263 0.22 9.70 30.40
N ARG A 264 -1.07 9.98 30.61
CA ARG A 264 -1.83 9.49 31.76
C ARG A 264 -2.17 8.00 31.64
N ASN A 265 -2.48 7.55 30.43
CA ASN A 265 -2.92 6.19 30.14
C ASN A 265 -1.78 5.35 29.54
N ARG A 266 -0.54 5.48 30.03
CA ARG A 266 0.55 4.59 29.62
C ARG A 266 0.51 3.24 30.34
#